data_AF-A0A229FSE5-F1
#
_entry.id   AF-A0A229FSE5-F1
#
_cell.length_a   1.000
_cell.length_b   1.000
_cell.length_c   1.000
_cell.angle_alpha   90.00
_cell.angle_beta   90.00
_cell.angle_gamma   90.00
#
_symmetry.space_group_name_H-M   'P 1'
#
loop_
_entity.id
_entity.type
_entity.pdbx_description
1 polymer ?
#
loop_
_entity_poly.entity_id
_entity_poly.type
_entity_poly.pdbx_seq_one_letter_code
_entity_poly.pdbx_strand_id
1 'polypeptide(L)' 'MTKNPIHPKKLLLSKWTAVTPLNKEKHFMVIKVIDPEIEGGAVEQVVIEAVMSKRQKTIQWRSLTNGLEWKQGWV' A
#
# COMPACT_ATOMS: atom_id res chain seq x y z
N MET A 1 -9.36 -9.92 14.06
CA MET A 1 -8.13 -9.97 13.23
C MET A 1 -8.54 -9.75 11.78
N THR A 2 -8.56 -8.50 11.32
CA THR A 2 -8.91 -8.17 9.94
C THR A 2 -7.64 -8.24 9.09
N LYS A 3 -7.61 -9.11 8.07
CA LYS A 3 -6.50 -9.20 7.11
C LYS A 3 -7.03 -8.89 5.72
N ASN A 4 -6.38 -7.99 5.00
CA ASN A 4 -6.77 -7.66 3.63
C ASN A 4 -6.17 -8.69 2.66
N PRO A 5 -6.99 -9.41 1.89
CA PRO A 5 -6.49 -10.35 0.90
C PRO A 5 -5.95 -9.58 -0.32
N ILE A 6 -4.63 -9.53 -0.47
CA ILE A 6 -4.00 -9.02 -1.68
C ILE A 6 -2.82 -9.90 -2.10
N HIS A 7 -2.77 -10.18 -3.40
CA HIS A 7 -1.67 -10.91 -4.03
C HIS A 7 -0.57 -9.95 -4.49
N PRO A 8 0.73 -10.27 -4.36
CA PRO A 8 1.82 -9.39 -4.78
C PRO A 8 1.70 -8.87 -6.23
N LYS A 9 1.28 -9.74 -7.16
CA LYS A 9 1.03 -9.39 -8.57
C LYS A 9 -0.09 -8.36 -8.79
N LYS A 10 -0.91 -8.06 -7.78
CA LYS A 10 -2.02 -7.09 -7.83
C LYS A 10 -1.74 -5.83 -7.02
N LEU A 11 -0.49 -5.60 -6.61
CA LEU A 11 -0.12 -4.43 -5.80
C LEU A 11 -0.26 -3.14 -6.59
N LEU A 12 0.24 -3.08 -7.82
CA LEU A 12 0.22 -1.87 -8.63
C LEU A 12 -1.22 -1.37 -8.85
N LEU A 13 -1.45 -0.07 -8.66
CA LEU A 13 -2.75 0.62 -8.73
C LEU A 13 -3.81 0.15 -7.72
N SER A 14 -3.44 -0.69 -6.74
CA SER A 14 -4.34 -1.02 -5.64
C SER A 14 -4.64 0.20 -4.77
N LYS A 15 -5.89 0.28 -4.30
CA LYS A 15 -6.46 1.43 -3.59
C LYS A 15 -6.63 1.11 -2.12
N TRP A 16 -6.28 2.07 -1.26
CA TRP A 16 -6.22 1.86 0.18
C TRP A 16 -6.68 3.08 0.97
N THR A 17 -7.40 2.83 2.05
CA THR A 17 -7.73 3.80 3.09
C THR A 17 -6.87 3.54 4.31
N ALA A 18 -6.17 4.55 4.81
CA ALA A 18 -5.55 4.51 6.13
C ALA A 18 -6.63 4.54 7.23
N VAL A 19 -6.57 3.60 8.18
CA VAL A 19 -7.50 3.53 9.33
C VAL A 19 -7.27 4.72 10.27
N THR A 20 -6.01 5.13 10.44
CA THR A 20 -5.62 6.30 11.22
C THR A 20 -4.92 7.31 10.30
N PRO A 21 -5.66 8.22 9.64
CA PRO A 21 -5.09 9.22 8.75
C PRO A 21 -4.11 10.14 9.48
N LEU A 22 -2.98 10.42 8.85
CA LEU A 22 -2.01 11.42 9.29
C LEU A 22 -1.99 12.56 8.26
N ASN A 23 -1.84 13.81 8.69
CA ASN A 23 -1.82 14.99 7.79
C ASN A 23 -3.06 15.10 6.88
N LYS A 24 -4.23 14.62 7.34
CA LYS A 24 -5.47 14.53 6.55
C LYS A 24 -5.36 13.60 5.32
N GLU A 25 -4.33 12.78 5.23
CA GLU A 25 -4.14 11.80 4.16
C GLU A 25 -4.85 10.50 4.52
N LYS A 26 -6.04 10.31 3.94
CA LYS A 26 -6.85 9.11 4.16
C LYS A 26 -6.68 8.09 3.03
N HIS A 27 -6.76 8.53 1.78
CA HIS A 27 -6.73 7.65 0.61
C HIS A 27 -5.35 7.61 -0.03
N PHE A 28 -4.89 6.39 -0.34
CA PHE A 28 -3.62 6.10 -0.96
C PHE A 28 -3.79 5.13 -2.13
N MET A 29 -2.89 5.20 -3.10
CA MET A 29 -2.79 4.25 -4.20
C MET A 29 -1.34 3.78 -4.34
N VAL A 30 -1.14 2.49 -4.61
CA VAL A 30 0.18 1.99 -4.99
C VAL A 30 0.51 2.46 -6.41
N ILE A 31 1.58 3.24 -6.56
CA ILE A 31 2.00 3.78 -7.86
C ILE A 31 3.24 3.08 -8.42
N LYS A 32 4.00 2.37 -7.58
CA LYS A 32 5.20 1.64 -7.98
C LYS A 32 5.39 0.40 -7.09
N VAL A 33 5.78 -0.70 -7.72
CA VAL A 33 6.31 -1.88 -7.04
C VAL A 33 7.83 -1.83 -7.14
N ILE A 34 8.53 -2.06 -6.04
CA ILE A 34 10.00 -2.07 -6.02
C ILE A 34 10.44 -3.50 -6.28
N ASP A 35 11.24 -3.68 -7.32
CA ASP A 35 11.82 -4.97 -7.65
C ASP A 35 12.79 -5.43 -6.55
N PRO A 36 12.84 -6.75 -6.27
CA PRO A 36 13.79 -7.31 -5.32
C PRO A 36 15.24 -7.07 -5.77
N GLU A 37 16.16 -6.96 -4.81
CA GLU A 37 17.59 -6.83 -5.09
C GLU A 37 18.17 -8.07 -5.77
N ILE A 38 17.61 -9.25 -5.45
CA ILE A 38 17.99 -10.53 -6.04
C ILE A 38 17.01 -10.87 -7.15
N GLU A 39 17.53 -11.22 -8.34
CA GLU A 39 16.71 -11.67 -9.46
C GLU A 39 15.88 -12.91 -9.06
N GLY A 40 14.57 -12.87 -9.31
CA GLY A 40 13.64 -13.90 -8.85
C GLY A 40 13.21 -13.80 -7.38
N GLY A 41 13.70 -12.80 -6.64
CA GLY A 41 13.29 -12.52 -5.27
C GLY A 41 11.81 -12.14 -5.12
N ALA A 42 11.33 -12.11 -3.88
CA ALA A 42 9.98 -11.66 -3.59
C ALA A 42 9.93 -10.14 -3.47
N VAL A 43 8.85 -9.52 -3.95
CA VAL A 43 8.57 -8.10 -3.69
C VAL A 43 8.51 -7.86 -2.18
N GLU A 44 9.17 -6.80 -1.73
CA GLU A 44 9.15 -6.37 -0.32
C GLU A 44 8.52 -5.00 -0.14
N GLN A 45 8.79 -4.08 -1.06
CA GLN A 45 8.41 -2.69 -0.92
C GLN A 45 7.56 -2.18 -2.08
N VAL A 46 6.72 -1.21 -1.77
CA VAL A 46 5.91 -0.46 -2.73
C VAL A 46 5.97 1.03 -2.41
N VAL A 47 5.80 1.86 -3.43
CA VAL A 47 5.54 3.30 -3.25
C VAL A 47 4.05 3.52 -3.30
N ILE A 48 3.52 4.13 -2.23
CA ILE A 48 2.14 4.60 -2.18
C ILE A 48 2.09 6.12 -2.25
N GLU A 49 1.10 6.64 -2.97
CA GLU A 49 0.85 8.07 -3.10
C GLU A 49 -0.48 8.44 -2.44
N ALA A 50 -0.47 9.46 -1.59
CA ALA A 50 -1.67 10.08 -1.05
C ALA A 50 -2.45 10.79 -2.18
N VAL A 51 -3.72 10.44 -2.36
CA VAL A 51 -4.53 10.96 -3.47
C VAL A 51 -4.63 12.49 -3.46
N MET A 52 -4.81 13.07 -2.27
CA MET A 52 -5.02 14.51 -2.08
C MET A 52 -3.74 15.33 -2.12
N SER A 53 -2.72 14.93 -1.36
CA SER A 53 -1.48 15.72 -1.22
C SER A 53 -0.43 15.40 -2.27
N LYS A 54 -0.61 14.30 -3.03
CA LYS A 54 0.41 13.72 -3.94
C LYS A 54 1.71 13.33 -3.23
N ARG A 55 1.72 13.29 -1.90
CA ARG A 55 2.87 12.83 -1.12
C ARG A 55 3.07 11.34 -1.36
N GLN A 56 4.31 10.97 -1.67
CA GLN A 56 4.71 9.59 -1.85
C GLN A 56 5.47 9.09 -0.63
N LYS A 57 5.29 7.80 -0.32
CA LYS A 57 6.10 7.12 0.69
C LYS A 57 6.33 5.67 0.29
N THR A 58 7.51 5.16 0.60
CA THR A 58 7.85 3.75 0.46
C THR A 58 7.45 3.01 1.72
N ILE A 59 6.74 1.89 1.57
CA ILE A 59 6.35 1.02 2.69
C ILE A 59 6.63 -0.44 2.35
N GLN A 60 6.73 -1.27 3.38
CA GLN A 60 6.62 -2.72 3.23
C GLN A 60 5.21 -3.05 2.71
N TRP A 61 5.09 -3.73 1.57
CA TRP A 61 3.77 -3.97 0.98
C TRP A 61 2.88 -4.82 1.89
N ARG A 62 3.51 -5.68 2.71
CA ARG A 62 2.81 -6.53 3.69
C ARG A 62 2.04 -5.73 4.73
N SER A 63 2.41 -4.47 5.01
CA SER A 63 1.63 -3.59 5.87
C SER A 63 0.19 -3.41 5.35
N LEU A 64 -0.01 -3.39 4.04
CA LEU A 64 -1.34 -3.28 3.43
C LEU A 64 -2.25 -4.48 3.76
N THR A 65 -1.67 -5.62 4.15
CA THR A 65 -2.45 -6.79 4.60
C THR A 65 -3.02 -6.61 6.01
N ASN A 66 -2.50 -5.67 6.82
CA ASN A 66 -3.02 -5.40 8.15
C ASN A 66 -4.31 -4.57 8.07
N GLY A 67 -5.45 -5.22 8.31
CA GLY A 67 -6.77 -4.61 8.30
C GLY A 67 -7.04 -3.63 9.44
N LEU A 68 -6.14 -3.52 10.42
CA LEU A 68 -6.20 -2.53 11.49
C LEU A 68 -5.49 -1.22 11.10
N GLU A 69 -4.62 -1.25 10.10
CA GLU A 69 -3.92 -0.07 9.59
C GLU A 69 -4.50 0.40 8.25
N TRP A 70 -4.93 -0.55 7.43
CA TRP A 70 -5.37 -0.30 6.06
C TRP A 70 -6.71 -0.97 5.79
N LYS A 71 -7.57 -0.30 5.04
CA LYS A 71 -8.76 -0.90 4.42
C LYS A 71 -8.60 -0.85 2.92
N GLN A 72 -8.99 -1.92 2.24
CA GLN A 72 -8.94 -1.96 0.79
C GLN A 72 -10.08 -1.12 0.19
N GLY A 73 -9.79 -0.37 -0.88
CA GLY A 73 -10.74 0.53 -1.53
C GLY A 73 -10.70 1.96 -0.99
N TRP A 74 -11.75 2.74 -1.31
CA TRP A 74 -11.94 4.12 -0.87
C TRP A 74 -13.10 4.18 0.13
N VAL A 75 -12.83 3.71 1.34
CA VAL A 75 -13.79 3.66 2.47
C VAL A 75 -13.41 4.65 3.55
#